data_AF-A0A3S1ZT18-F1
#
_entry.id   AF-A0A3S1ZT18-F1
#
_cell.length_a   1.000
_cell.length_b   1.000
_cell.length_c   1.000
_cell.angle_alpha   90.00
_cell.angle_beta   90.00
_cell.angle_gamma   90.00
#
_symmetry.space_group_name_H-M   'P 1'
#
loop_
_entity.id
_entity.type
_entity.pdbx_description
1 polymer ?
#
loop_
_entity_poly.entity_id
_entity_poly.type
_entity_poly.pdbx_seq_one_letter_code
_entity_poly.pdbx_strand_id
1 'polypeptide(L)'
;DVADALLKLLGGPDLSSRRWVWEQYDTLIQGNSLQLPGGDAGVVRVEGHATKALAFSSDVTPRYCEADPYEGGKQAVAECWRNLTATGALPLAATDNLNFGNPERPEIMGQLVGAVKGIGDACRALEFPIVSGNVSLYNETNGQGILPTPTIGGVGLIADWSKMVRTGFAGEGQMILLVGAPASWGTHLGQSVYFRDI
;
A
#
# COMPACT_ATOMS: atom_id res chain seq x y z
N ASP A 1 -3.94 0.56 -28.88
CA ASP A 1 -2.55 0.10 -28.93
C ASP A 1 -2.00 0.03 -27.50
N VAL A 2 -1.05 -0.87 -27.21
CA VAL A 2 -0.48 -1.04 -25.86
C VAL A 2 0.34 0.19 -25.45
N ALA A 3 1.06 0.82 -26.39
CA ALA A 3 1.82 2.03 -26.10
C ALA A 3 0.89 3.19 -25.72
N ASP A 4 -0.21 3.38 -26.46
CA ASP A 4 -1.23 4.38 -26.13
C ASP A 4 -1.88 4.11 -24.77
N ALA A 5 -2.20 2.86 -24.47
CA ALA A 5 -2.77 2.47 -23.18
C ALA A 5 -1.81 2.79 -22.03
N LEU A 6 -0.52 2.47 -22.17
CA LEU A 6 0.50 2.80 -21.18
C LEU A 6 0.61 4.31 -20.95
N LEU A 7 0.66 5.11 -22.02
CA LEU A 7 0.73 6.57 -21.92
C LEU A 7 -0.51 7.15 -21.24
N LYS A 8 -1.71 6.63 -21.55
CA LYS A 8 -2.96 7.04 -20.90
C LYS A 8 -2.96 6.70 -19.42
N LEU A 9 -2.49 5.51 -19.04
CA LEU A 9 -2.35 5.09 -17.64
C LEU A 9 -1.37 5.98 -16.87
N LEU A 10 -0.17 6.22 -17.40
CA LEU A 10 0.85 7.06 -16.76
C LEU A 10 0.42 8.53 -16.63
N GLY A 11 -0.44 9.01 -17.53
CA GLY A 11 -1.05 10.34 -17.45
C GLY A 11 -2.21 10.43 -16.45
N GLY A 12 -2.69 9.30 -15.93
CA GLY A 12 -3.85 9.23 -15.04
C GLY A 12 -3.54 9.66 -13.60
N PRO A 13 -4.56 10.10 -12.84
CA PRO A 13 -4.39 10.56 -11.47
C PRO A 13 -4.06 9.43 -10.49
N ASP A 14 -4.16 8.14 -10.85
CA ASP A 14 -3.80 7.00 -10.00
C ASP A 14 -2.31 6.58 -10.14
N LEU A 15 -1.70 6.80 -11.31
CA LEU A 15 -0.35 6.28 -11.64
C LEU A 15 0.69 7.35 -11.99
N SER A 16 0.26 8.61 -12.16
CA SER A 16 1.18 9.72 -12.38
C SER A 16 2.07 10.01 -11.16
N SER A 17 3.18 10.70 -11.41
CA SER A 17 4.13 11.09 -10.37
C SER A 17 3.46 11.93 -9.28
N ARG A 18 3.74 11.58 -8.02
CA ARG A 18 3.30 12.34 -6.82
C ARG A 18 4.23 13.48 -6.46
N ARG A 19 5.17 13.82 -7.33
CA ARG A 19 6.18 14.86 -7.14
C ARG A 19 5.64 16.17 -6.61
N TRP A 20 4.56 16.65 -7.22
CA TRP A 20 3.94 17.91 -6.83
C TRP A 20 3.44 17.91 -5.36
N VAL A 21 3.10 16.74 -4.80
CA VAL A 21 2.68 16.61 -3.40
C VAL A 21 3.88 16.73 -2.49
N TRP A 22 4.90 15.89 -2.70
CA TRP A 22 5.98 15.75 -1.73
C TRP A 22 7.04 16.85 -1.82
N GLU A 23 7.14 17.59 -2.92
CA GLU A 23 8.02 18.77 -3.00
C GLU A 23 7.53 19.95 -2.16
N GLN A 24 6.29 19.90 -1.65
CA GLN A 24 5.76 20.90 -0.74
C GLN A 24 6.22 20.69 0.71
N TYR A 25 6.83 19.54 1.02
CA TYR A 25 7.27 19.18 2.35
C TYR A 25 8.78 18.99 2.39
N ASP A 26 9.38 19.32 3.54
CA ASP A 26 10.77 19.00 3.76
C ASP A 26 10.94 17.48 4.01
N THR A 27 11.97 16.90 3.39
CA THR A 27 12.31 15.47 3.50
C THR A 27 13.71 15.24 4.05
N LEU A 28 14.43 16.31 4.42
CA LEU A 28 15.86 16.32 4.68
C LEU A 28 16.24 16.82 6.08
N ILE A 29 15.37 17.57 6.75
CA ILE A 29 15.59 18.06 8.11
C ILE A 29 15.79 16.87 9.05
N GLN A 30 16.79 17.00 9.94
CA GLN A 30 17.40 15.93 10.76
C GLN A 30 18.28 14.93 10.00
N GLY A 31 18.34 14.95 8.66
CA GLY A 31 19.28 14.16 7.85
C GLY A 31 19.12 12.64 7.98
N ASN A 32 17.99 12.18 8.53
CA ASN A 32 17.78 10.78 8.90
C ASN A 32 17.04 9.96 7.83
N SER A 33 16.49 10.60 6.80
CA SER A 33 15.86 9.93 5.65
C SER A 33 16.89 9.18 4.81
N LEU A 34 16.69 7.88 4.63
CA LEU A 34 17.47 7.01 3.76
C LEU A 34 16.83 6.82 2.39
N GLN A 35 15.50 6.74 2.36
CA GLN A 35 14.69 6.69 1.15
C GLN A 35 13.84 7.95 1.07
N LEU A 36 14.10 8.77 0.06
CA LEU A 36 13.26 9.93 -0.28
C LEU A 36 11.98 9.47 -1.00
N PRO A 37 10.95 10.33 -1.13
CA PRO A 37 9.74 10.00 -1.85
C PRO A 37 10.00 9.44 -3.25
N GLY A 38 9.19 8.45 -3.67
CA GLY A 38 9.32 7.77 -4.96
C GLY A 38 9.85 6.33 -4.88
N GLY A 39 10.07 5.80 -3.67
CA GLY A 39 10.24 4.35 -3.44
C GLY A 39 8.98 3.69 -2.90
N ASP A 40 9.02 2.37 -2.72
CA ASP A 40 7.89 1.55 -2.24
C ASP A 40 7.53 1.80 -0.76
N ALA A 41 8.49 2.25 0.06
CA ALA A 41 8.28 2.64 1.45
C ALA A 41 9.23 3.79 1.83
N GLY A 42 8.80 4.63 2.79
CA GLY A 42 9.67 5.64 3.39
C GLY A 42 10.61 5.00 4.41
N VAL A 43 11.90 5.37 4.40
CA VAL A 43 12.90 4.76 5.30
C VAL A 43 13.70 5.82 6.03
N VAL A 44 13.80 5.68 7.35
CA VAL A 44 14.56 6.58 8.22
C VAL A 44 15.49 5.81 9.15
N ARG A 45 16.67 6.35 9.44
CA ARG A 45 17.60 5.75 10.43
C ARG A 45 16.99 5.75 11.82
N VAL A 46 17.35 4.75 12.62
CA VAL A 46 17.09 4.76 14.06
C VAL A 46 18.21 5.54 14.72
N GLU A 47 17.88 6.71 15.26
CA GLU A 47 18.83 7.56 15.96
C GLU A 47 19.48 6.82 17.16
N GLY A 48 20.78 7.03 17.36
CA GLY A 48 21.55 6.34 18.39
C GLY A 48 21.90 4.87 18.07
N HIS A 49 21.47 4.33 16.93
CA HIS A 49 21.86 2.99 16.48
C HIS A 49 22.80 3.06 15.27
N ALA A 50 23.84 2.21 15.24
CA ALA A 50 24.85 2.23 14.19
C ALA A 50 24.29 1.92 12.79
N THR A 51 23.41 0.93 12.68
CA THR A 51 23.01 0.36 11.38
C THR A 51 21.50 0.19 11.18
N LYS A 52 20.66 0.50 12.17
CA LYS A 52 19.22 0.20 12.08
C LYS A 52 18.48 1.33 11.37
N ALA A 53 17.41 0.95 10.68
CA ALA A 53 16.45 1.86 10.10
C ALA A 53 15.03 1.30 10.23
N LEU A 54 14.04 2.19 10.15
CA LEU A 54 12.62 1.84 10.09
C LEU A 54 12.07 2.18 8.71
N ALA A 55 11.33 1.25 8.13
CA ALA A 55 10.56 1.43 6.91
C ALA A 55 9.08 1.61 7.24
N PHE A 56 8.40 2.47 6.48
CA PHE A 56 6.99 2.80 6.65
C PHE A 56 6.26 2.76 5.31
N SER A 57 5.09 2.11 5.28
CA SER A 57 4.21 2.12 4.12
C SER A 57 2.75 2.27 4.54
N SER A 58 1.89 2.68 3.60
CA SER A 58 0.46 2.92 3.84
C SER A 58 -0.33 2.67 2.57
N ASP A 59 -1.19 1.66 2.57
CA ASP A 59 -1.78 1.12 1.34
C ASP A 59 -3.27 0.80 1.49
N VAL A 60 -3.99 1.01 0.38
CA VAL A 60 -5.35 0.53 0.15
C VAL A 60 -5.70 0.72 -1.31
N THR A 61 -6.40 -0.26 -1.89
CA THR A 61 -7.08 -0.10 -3.18
C THR A 61 -8.61 -0.14 -2.95
N PRO A 62 -9.28 1.02 -2.79
CA PRO A 62 -10.70 1.04 -2.40
C PRO A 62 -11.63 0.32 -3.38
N ARG A 63 -11.30 0.32 -4.68
CA ARG A 63 -12.07 -0.40 -5.72
C ARG A 63 -12.08 -1.92 -5.52
N TYR A 64 -11.01 -2.48 -4.95
CA TYR A 64 -10.96 -3.91 -4.62
C TYR A 64 -11.83 -4.18 -3.39
N CYS A 65 -11.79 -3.29 -2.40
CA CYS A 65 -12.64 -3.38 -1.22
C CYS A 65 -14.13 -3.20 -1.55
N GLU A 66 -14.47 -2.39 -2.55
CA GLU A 66 -15.84 -2.24 -3.03
C GLU A 66 -16.34 -3.51 -3.72
N ALA A 67 -15.51 -4.11 -4.58
CA ALA A 67 -15.88 -5.29 -5.35
C ALA A 67 -15.98 -6.55 -4.48
N ASP A 68 -15.04 -6.74 -3.56
CA ASP A 68 -15.06 -7.79 -2.54
C ASP A 68 -14.36 -7.27 -1.28
N PRO A 69 -15.10 -6.89 -0.24
CA PRO A 69 -14.52 -6.34 0.97
C PRO A 69 -13.51 -7.27 1.65
N TYR A 70 -13.73 -8.59 1.59
CA TYR A 70 -12.84 -9.57 2.21
C TYR A 70 -11.52 -9.68 1.45
N GLU A 71 -11.57 -9.86 0.13
CA GLU A 71 -10.34 -9.92 -0.68
C GLU A 71 -9.64 -8.55 -0.77
N GLY A 72 -10.38 -7.45 -0.80
CA GLY A 72 -9.83 -6.09 -0.75
C GLY A 72 -9.12 -5.80 0.57
N GLY A 73 -9.70 -6.19 1.71
CA GLY A 73 -9.06 -6.09 3.02
C GLY A 73 -7.77 -6.89 3.12
N LYS A 74 -7.77 -8.13 2.59
CA LYS A 74 -6.54 -8.95 2.49
C LYS A 74 -5.48 -8.28 1.62
N GLN A 75 -5.89 -7.74 0.47
CA GLN A 75 -4.99 -7.14 -0.48
C GLN A 75 -4.30 -5.89 0.10
N ALA A 76 -5.02 -5.04 0.84
CA ALA A 76 -4.43 -3.87 1.49
C ALA A 76 -3.32 -4.24 2.48
N VAL A 77 -3.54 -5.28 3.30
CA VAL A 77 -2.51 -5.81 4.21
C VAL A 77 -1.31 -6.36 3.44
N ALA A 78 -1.56 -7.17 2.40
CA ALA A 78 -0.52 -7.80 1.60
C ALA A 78 0.34 -6.76 0.85
N GLU A 79 -0.27 -5.69 0.34
CA GLU A 79 0.44 -4.61 -0.33
C GLU A 79 1.35 -3.84 0.63
N CYS A 80 0.84 -3.44 1.80
CA CYS A 80 1.63 -2.79 2.84
C CYS A 80 2.82 -3.64 3.28
N TRP A 81 2.58 -4.92 3.56
CA TRP A 81 3.63 -5.87 3.93
C TRP A 81 4.68 -6.04 2.82
N ARG A 82 4.25 -6.12 1.56
CA ARG A 82 5.13 -6.26 0.39
C ARG A 82 5.98 -5.01 0.15
N ASN A 83 5.40 -3.82 0.30
CA ASN A 83 6.12 -2.56 0.16
C ASN A 83 7.24 -2.42 1.20
N LEU A 84 7.00 -2.84 2.44
CA LEU A 84 8.03 -2.90 3.48
C LEU A 84 9.15 -3.88 3.11
N THR A 85 8.80 -5.12 2.75
CA THR A 85 9.79 -6.15 2.41
C THR A 85 10.58 -5.82 1.15
N ALA A 86 10.01 -5.09 0.19
CA ALA A 86 10.70 -4.60 -1.00
C ALA A 86 11.90 -3.68 -0.68
N THR A 87 11.92 -3.05 0.50
CA THR A 87 13.07 -2.26 0.97
C THR A 87 14.12 -3.09 1.73
N GLY A 88 13.85 -4.38 1.97
CA GLY A 88 14.64 -5.26 2.82
C GLY A 88 14.28 -5.19 4.31
N ALA A 89 13.16 -4.54 4.66
CA ALA A 89 12.68 -4.49 6.03
C ALA A 89 11.97 -5.79 6.42
N LEU A 90 12.10 -6.19 7.69
CA LEU A 90 11.23 -7.17 8.35
C LEU A 90 9.98 -6.44 8.87
N PRO A 91 8.77 -6.68 8.33
CA PRO A 91 7.54 -6.09 8.86
C PRO A 91 7.33 -6.49 10.32
N LEU A 92 6.95 -5.55 11.18
CA LEU A 92 6.81 -5.77 12.62
C LEU A 92 5.39 -5.56 13.12
N ALA A 93 4.73 -4.50 12.65
CA ALA A 93 3.41 -4.12 13.12
C ALA A 93 2.69 -3.26 12.08
N ALA A 94 1.37 -3.35 12.12
CA ALA A 94 0.45 -2.58 11.29
C ALA A 94 -0.49 -1.74 12.14
N THR A 95 -1.09 -0.74 11.50
CA THR A 95 -2.20 0.05 12.03
C THR A 95 -3.27 0.17 10.97
N ASP A 96 -4.54 0.10 11.37
CA ASP A 96 -5.67 0.22 10.45
C ASP A 96 -6.41 1.56 10.63
N ASN A 97 -6.72 2.21 9.52
CA ASN A 97 -7.61 3.36 9.49
C ASN A 97 -8.84 3.00 8.66
N LEU A 98 -9.89 2.55 9.34
CA LEU A 98 -11.12 2.02 8.76
C LEU A 98 -12.08 3.16 8.43
N ASN A 99 -12.27 3.46 7.14
CA ASN A 99 -13.20 4.50 6.69
C ASN A 99 -14.34 3.89 5.86
N PHE A 100 -15.57 3.99 6.37
CA PHE A 100 -16.77 3.42 5.74
C PHE A 100 -17.96 4.41 5.83
N GLY A 101 -19.00 4.15 5.03
CA GLY A 101 -20.26 4.91 5.04
C GLY A 101 -21.11 4.69 6.30
N ASN A 102 -22.42 4.97 6.22
CA ASN A 102 -23.33 4.77 7.34
C ASN A 102 -23.50 3.27 7.69
N PRO A 103 -23.06 2.82 8.89
CA PRO A 103 -23.09 1.42 9.30
C PRO A 103 -24.50 0.89 9.63
N GLU A 104 -25.50 1.75 9.75
CA GLU A 104 -26.90 1.34 9.98
C GLU A 104 -27.51 0.68 8.73
N ARG A 105 -26.90 0.89 7.57
CA ARG A 105 -27.26 0.24 6.31
C ARG A 105 -26.61 -1.14 6.25
N PRO A 106 -27.39 -2.24 6.13
CA PRO A 106 -26.85 -3.60 6.17
C PRO A 106 -25.73 -3.89 5.17
N GLU A 107 -25.78 -3.28 3.99
CA GLU A 107 -24.76 -3.42 2.95
C GLU A 107 -23.42 -2.77 3.36
N ILE A 108 -23.45 -1.62 4.01
CA ILE A 108 -22.23 -0.92 4.48
C ILE A 108 -21.64 -1.64 5.70
N MET A 109 -22.49 -2.11 6.61
CA MET A 109 -22.04 -2.98 7.70
C MET A 109 -21.42 -4.27 7.15
N GLY A 110 -22.00 -4.84 6.09
CA GLY A 110 -21.44 -5.99 5.39
C GLY A 110 -20.04 -5.73 4.84
N GLN A 111 -19.81 -4.55 4.25
CA GLN A 111 -18.48 -4.12 3.79
C GLN A 111 -17.47 -4.06 4.93
N LEU A 112 -17.82 -3.39 6.03
CA LEU A 112 -16.96 -3.28 7.21
C LEU A 112 -16.60 -4.67 7.77
N VAL A 113 -17.60 -5.53 7.97
CA VAL A 113 -17.38 -6.88 8.51
C VAL A 113 -16.53 -7.73 7.57
N GLY A 114 -16.78 -7.67 6.26
CA GLY A 114 -15.98 -8.38 5.26
C GLY A 114 -14.52 -7.94 5.26
N ALA A 115 -14.28 -6.62 5.25
CA ALA A 115 -12.94 -6.04 5.29
C ALA A 115 -12.17 -6.43 6.55
N VAL A 116 -12.77 -6.28 7.73
CA VAL A 116 -12.13 -6.64 9.01
C VAL A 116 -11.75 -8.13 9.06
N LYS A 117 -12.61 -9.02 8.53
CA LYS A 117 -12.27 -10.45 8.42
C LYS A 117 -11.07 -10.68 7.50
N GLY A 118 -11.07 -10.06 6.33
CA GLY A 118 -9.97 -10.18 5.37
C GLY A 118 -8.65 -9.67 5.92
N ILE A 119 -8.67 -8.49 6.55
CA ILE A 119 -7.52 -7.90 7.24
C ILE A 119 -7.00 -8.87 8.31
N GLY A 120 -7.89 -9.36 9.19
CA GLY A 120 -7.51 -10.28 10.25
C GLY A 120 -6.85 -11.56 9.74
N ASP A 121 -7.37 -12.15 8.69
CA ASP A 121 -6.82 -13.38 8.11
C ASP A 121 -5.46 -13.13 7.43
N ALA A 122 -5.31 -12.03 6.69
CA ALA A 122 -4.03 -11.65 6.11
C ALA A 122 -2.96 -11.33 7.18
N CYS A 123 -3.32 -10.57 8.22
CA CYS A 123 -2.42 -10.26 9.33
C CYS A 123 -1.93 -11.52 10.05
N ARG A 124 -2.81 -12.52 10.27
CA ARG A 124 -2.40 -13.80 10.87
C ARG A 124 -1.48 -14.59 9.95
N ALA A 125 -1.77 -14.62 8.65
CA ALA A 125 -0.97 -15.36 7.68
C ALA A 125 0.44 -14.76 7.48
N LEU A 126 0.57 -13.44 7.61
CA LEU A 126 1.81 -12.69 7.39
C LEU A 126 2.55 -12.32 8.68
N GLU A 127 2.04 -12.78 9.83
CA GLU A 127 2.56 -12.42 11.17
C GLU A 127 2.71 -10.91 11.36
N PHE A 128 1.70 -10.14 10.91
CA PHE A 128 1.73 -8.68 10.84
C PHE A 128 0.65 -8.07 11.73
N PRO A 129 0.86 -8.00 13.06
CA PRO A 129 -0.19 -7.65 14.02
C PRO A 129 -0.63 -6.19 13.90
N ILE A 130 -1.94 -5.96 13.98
CA ILE A 130 -2.50 -4.63 14.19
C ILE A 130 -2.25 -4.20 15.64
N VAL A 131 -1.51 -3.10 15.84
CA VAL A 131 -1.14 -2.60 17.19
C VAL A 131 -1.83 -1.28 17.55
N SER A 132 -2.42 -0.60 16.58
CA SER A 132 -3.19 0.62 16.77
C SER A 132 -4.17 0.80 15.61
N GLY A 133 -5.12 1.72 15.73
CA GLY A 133 -6.01 2.03 14.63
C GLY A 133 -6.96 3.18 14.89
N ASN A 134 -7.79 3.46 13.90
CA ASN A 134 -8.88 4.42 13.94
C ASN A 134 -10.07 3.89 13.13
N VAL A 135 -11.29 4.26 13.54
CA VAL A 135 -12.51 3.92 12.82
C VAL A 135 -13.32 5.19 12.59
N SER A 136 -13.53 5.52 11.31
CA SER A 136 -14.39 6.60 10.85
C SER A 136 -15.58 6.01 10.10
N LEU A 137 -16.78 6.25 10.61
CA LEU A 137 -18.05 5.79 10.03
C LEU A 137 -18.88 7.00 9.60
N TYR A 138 -20.00 6.75 8.91
CA TYR A 138 -20.89 7.79 8.40
C TYR A 138 -20.21 8.72 7.37
N ASN A 139 -19.18 8.23 6.68
CA ASN A 139 -18.52 8.96 5.59
C ASN A 139 -19.41 8.90 4.33
N GLU A 140 -20.39 9.79 4.27
CA GLU A 140 -21.33 9.89 3.16
C GLU A 140 -21.69 11.34 2.84
N THR A 141 -22.11 11.57 1.60
CA THR A 141 -22.66 12.85 1.16
C THR A 141 -23.90 12.57 0.31
N ASN A 142 -25.02 13.20 0.66
CA ASN A 142 -26.31 13.00 0.00
C ASN A 142 -26.73 11.51 -0.10
N GLY A 143 -26.46 10.73 0.95
CA GLY A 143 -26.79 9.30 1.02
C GLY A 143 -25.85 8.38 0.22
N GLN A 144 -24.85 8.93 -0.45
CA GLN A 144 -23.80 8.17 -1.12
C GLN A 144 -22.58 8.05 -0.21
N GLY A 145 -22.28 6.82 0.22
CA GLY A 145 -21.06 6.52 0.97
C GLY A 145 -19.82 6.62 0.10
N ILE A 146 -18.68 6.89 0.72
CA ILE A 146 -17.36 6.69 0.10
C ILE A 146 -17.15 5.23 -0.28
N LEU A 147 -16.14 4.97 -1.12
CA LEU A 147 -15.64 3.61 -1.28
C LEU A 147 -15.14 3.07 0.07
N PRO A 148 -15.36 1.79 0.40
CA PRO A 148 -14.80 1.19 1.61
C PRO A 148 -13.28 1.32 1.57
N THR A 149 -12.71 2.00 2.56
CA THR A 149 -11.30 2.41 2.56
C THR A 149 -10.64 2.02 3.88
N PRO A 150 -10.34 0.72 4.09
CA PRO A 150 -9.56 0.26 5.22
C PRO A 150 -8.05 0.44 4.94
N THR A 151 -7.52 1.65 5.14
CA THR A 151 -6.09 1.90 4.91
C THR A 151 -5.24 1.16 5.93
N ILE A 152 -4.24 0.42 5.45
CA ILE A 152 -3.27 -0.29 6.30
C ILE A 152 -1.94 0.46 6.27
N GLY A 153 -1.57 1.02 7.42
CA GLY A 153 -0.23 1.54 7.67
C GLY A 153 0.65 0.47 8.29
N GLY A 154 1.95 0.50 8.00
CA GLY A 154 2.88 -0.53 8.44
C GLY A 154 4.25 0.03 8.81
N VAL A 155 4.90 -0.64 9.77
CA VAL A 155 6.31 -0.39 10.11
C VAL A 155 7.12 -1.69 10.04
N GLY A 156 8.32 -1.58 9.48
CA GLY A 156 9.29 -2.67 9.42
C GLY A 156 10.68 -2.23 9.87
N LEU A 157 11.47 -3.19 10.34
CA LEU A 157 12.86 -2.97 10.78
C LEU A 157 13.83 -3.42 9.69
N ILE A 158 14.77 -2.54 9.36
CA ILE A 158 15.98 -2.89 8.62
C ILE A 158 17.12 -2.96 9.63
N ALA A 159 17.70 -4.15 9.81
CA ALA A 159 18.78 -4.37 10.77
C ALA A 159 20.10 -3.67 10.36
N ASP A 160 20.32 -3.57 9.05
CA ASP A 160 21.49 -2.94 8.44
C ASP A 160 21.08 -2.16 7.19
N TRP A 161 20.94 -0.85 7.33
CA TRP A 161 20.49 0.03 6.25
C TRP A 161 21.47 0.11 5.08
N SER A 162 22.72 -0.33 5.25
CA SER A 162 23.67 -0.43 4.12
C SER A 162 23.26 -1.49 3.08
N LYS A 163 22.35 -2.40 3.46
CA LYS A 163 21.80 -3.47 2.60
C LYS A 163 20.38 -3.17 2.11
N MET A 164 19.88 -1.96 2.35
CA MET A 164 18.55 -1.53 1.91
C MET A 164 18.43 -1.63 0.39
N VAL A 165 17.28 -2.11 -0.08
CA VAL A 165 16.94 -2.21 -1.50
C VAL A 165 16.19 -0.95 -1.94
N ARG A 166 16.42 -0.51 -3.19
CA ARG A 166 15.78 0.66 -3.80
C ARG A 166 15.05 0.25 -5.07
N THR A 167 14.03 1.00 -5.44
CA THR A 167 13.17 0.74 -6.61
C THR A 167 13.88 0.93 -7.96
N GLY A 168 14.94 1.74 -8.02
CA GLY A 168 15.69 2.00 -9.26
C GLY A 168 16.50 0.81 -9.75
N PHE A 169 16.72 0.71 -11.08
CA PHE A 169 17.58 -0.31 -11.65
C PHE A 169 19.00 -0.23 -11.07
N ALA A 170 19.56 -1.39 -10.71
CA ALA A 170 20.87 -1.47 -10.08
C ALA A 170 22.02 -1.05 -11.01
N GLY A 171 21.89 -1.27 -12.32
CA GLY A 171 22.89 -0.90 -13.31
C GLY A 171 22.67 -1.59 -14.65
N GLU A 172 23.43 -1.17 -15.66
CA GLU A 172 23.43 -1.82 -16.98
C GLU A 172 23.89 -3.28 -16.87
N GLY A 173 23.28 -4.16 -17.69
CA GLY A 173 23.62 -5.58 -17.73
C GLY A 173 23.11 -6.41 -16.54
N GLN A 174 22.39 -5.81 -15.58
CA GLN A 174 21.78 -6.53 -14.46
C GLN A 174 20.51 -7.27 -14.91
N MET A 175 20.28 -8.45 -14.33
CA MET A 175 19.08 -9.24 -14.60
C MET A 175 17.87 -8.66 -13.86
N ILE A 176 16.72 -8.63 -14.53
CA ILE A 176 15.42 -8.32 -13.93
C ILE A 176 14.67 -9.65 -13.76
N LEU A 177 14.31 -9.96 -12.52
CA LEU A 177 13.58 -11.17 -12.16
C LEU A 177 12.17 -10.79 -11.69
N LEU A 178 11.16 -11.50 -12.16
CA LEU A 178 9.79 -11.40 -11.67
C LEU A 178 9.51 -12.58 -10.74
N VAL A 179 9.23 -12.29 -9.47
CA VAL A 179 8.86 -13.29 -8.48
C VAL A 179 7.34 -13.38 -8.42
N GLY A 180 6.80 -14.55 -8.74
CA GLY A 180 5.36 -14.77 -8.86
C GLY A 180 4.87 -14.67 -10.31
N ALA A 181 3.99 -15.62 -10.66
CA ALA A 181 3.41 -15.89 -12.00
C ALA A 181 4.46 -16.24 -13.09
N PRO A 182 4.16 -16.94 -14.22
CA PRO A 182 2.87 -17.14 -14.92
C PRO A 182 2.29 -18.55 -14.73
N ALA A 183 1.02 -18.77 -15.09
CA ALA A 183 0.85 -19.66 -16.25
C ALA A 183 0.62 -18.89 -17.57
N SER A 184 0.02 -17.70 -17.54
CA SER A 184 0.11 -16.70 -18.62
C SER A 184 -0.21 -15.28 -18.14
N TRP A 185 0.35 -14.90 -16.99
CA TRP A 185 0.64 -13.51 -16.58
C TRP A 185 -0.49 -12.47 -16.48
N GLY A 186 -1.69 -12.92 -16.16
CA GLY A 186 -2.69 -12.13 -15.44
C GLY A 186 -3.81 -13.04 -14.96
N THR A 187 -4.17 -13.00 -13.69
CA THR A 187 -5.31 -13.79 -13.19
C THR A 187 -6.64 -13.07 -13.37
N HIS A 188 -6.63 -11.74 -13.50
CA HIS A 188 -7.81 -10.91 -13.68
C HIS A 188 -7.46 -9.50 -14.20
N LEU A 189 -8.41 -8.87 -14.89
CA LEU A 189 -8.40 -7.42 -15.20
C LEU A 189 -9.50 -6.65 -14.44
N GLY A 190 -10.44 -7.36 -13.80
CA GLY A 190 -11.53 -6.75 -13.05
C GLY A 190 -11.00 -5.78 -11.99
N GLN A 191 -11.63 -4.62 -11.86
CA GLN A 191 -11.27 -3.52 -10.94
C GLN A 191 -9.89 -2.88 -11.13
N SER A 192 -9.09 -3.34 -12.10
CA SER A 192 -7.80 -2.72 -12.41
C SER A 192 -7.97 -1.30 -12.95
N VAL A 193 -6.93 -0.47 -12.80
CA VAL A 193 -6.89 0.85 -13.46
C VAL A 193 -7.01 0.70 -14.98
N TYR A 194 -6.42 -0.37 -15.55
CA TYR A 194 -6.54 -0.69 -16.96
C TYR A 194 -8.00 -0.85 -17.38
N PHE A 195 -8.78 -1.69 -16.70
CA PHE A 195 -10.20 -1.92 -17.05
C PHE A 195 -11.08 -0.68 -16.86
N ARG A 196 -10.76 0.17 -15.89
CA ARG A 196 -11.52 1.41 -15.64
C ARG A 196 -11.25 2.47 -16.70
N ASP A 197 -9.99 2.61 -17.13
CA ASP A 197 -9.54 3.80 -17.87
C ASP A 197 -9.19 3.55 -19.33
N ILE A 198 -8.94 2.30 -19.75
CA ILE A 198 -8.55 1.96 -21.13
C ILE A 198 -9.74 1.37 -21.88
#